data_AF-A0A9W8UY77-F1
#
_entry.id   AF-A0A9W8UY77-F1
#
_cell.length_a   1.000
_cell.length_b   1.000
_cell.length_c   1.000
_cell.angle_alpha   90.00
_cell.angle_beta   90.00
_cell.angle_gamma   90.00
#
_symmetry.space_group_name_H-M   'P 1'
#
loop_
_entity.id
_entity.type
_entity.pdbx_description
1 polymer ?
#
loop_
_entity_poly.entity_id
_entity_poly.type
_entity_poly.pdbx_seq_one_letter_code
_entity_poly.pdbx_strand_id
1 'polypeptide(L)'
;MGINRVVQFQFKSDVTNDAIDKVSSKILALKDGCLHQESKKPYIQSIQGGADNSPEGLQGGITHAFVIQFAGTEDRDYYALKDPVHLAVVDELGPMVEKVQIIDLPRND
;
A
#
# COMPACT_ATOMS: atom_id res chain seq x y z
N MET A 1 -14.18 -6.25 12.70
CA MET A 1 -13.11 -5.50 13.38
C MET A 1 -12.26 -4.85 12.30
N GLY A 2 -12.02 -3.55 12.39
CA GLY A 2 -11.23 -2.83 11.40
C GLY A 2 -9.79 -3.34 11.34
N ILE A 3 -9.16 -3.22 10.17
CA ILE A 3 -7.78 -3.69 9.93
C ILE A 3 -6.93 -2.53 9.40
N ASN A 4 -5.72 -2.39 9.95
CA ASN A 4 -4.65 -1.58 9.41
C ASN A 4 -3.64 -2.49 8.72
N ARG A 5 -3.51 -2.37 7.40
CA ARG A 5 -2.43 -2.97 6.63
C ARG A 5 -1.26 -2.00 6.56
N VAL A 6 -0.13 -2.36 7.12
CA VAL A 6 1.14 -1.64 6.99
C VAL A 6 1.96 -2.33 5.92
N VAL A 7 2.24 -1.64 4.82
CA VAL A 7 3.13 -2.11 3.76
C VAL A 7 4.38 -1.23 3.70
N GLN A 8 5.53 -1.86 3.60
CA GLN A 8 6.84 -1.23 3.64
C GLN A 8 7.66 -1.69 2.44
N PHE A 9 8.35 -0.75 1.79
CA PHE A 9 9.15 -0.99 0.60
C PHE A 9 10.57 -0.48 0.76
N GLN A 10 11.50 -1.25 0.20
CA GLN A 10 12.79 -0.77 -0.26
C GLN A 10 12.78 -0.82 -1.78
N PHE A 11 12.97 0.32 -2.42
CA PHE A 11 13.19 0.38 -3.88
C PHE A 11 14.62 -0.04 -4.23
N LYS A 12 14.79 -0.62 -5.43
CA LYS A 12 16.13 -0.88 -5.97
C LYS A 12 16.87 0.42 -6.24
N SER A 13 18.20 0.37 -6.19
CA SER A 13 19.06 1.56 -6.31
C SER A 13 19.05 2.21 -7.70
N ASP A 14 18.59 1.49 -8.74
CA ASP A 14 18.50 1.96 -10.12
C ASP A 14 17.15 2.58 -10.47
N VAL A 15 16.19 2.59 -9.53
CA VAL A 15 14.88 3.20 -9.71
C VAL A 15 14.98 4.71 -9.51
N THR A 16 14.43 5.48 -10.45
CA THR A 16 14.42 6.95 -10.37
C THR A 16 13.37 7.48 -9.40
N ASN A 17 13.63 8.66 -8.82
CA ASN A 17 12.67 9.33 -7.94
C ASN A 17 11.32 9.57 -8.64
N ASP A 18 11.32 10.02 -9.90
CA ASP A 18 10.08 10.20 -10.68
C ASP A 18 9.24 8.91 -10.78
N ALA A 19 9.90 7.75 -10.92
CA ALA A 19 9.20 6.48 -10.98
C ALA A 19 8.63 6.11 -9.60
N ILE A 20 9.37 6.35 -8.52
CA ILE A 20 8.93 6.17 -7.13
C ILE A 20 7.73 7.07 -6.82
N ASP A 21 7.78 8.35 -7.19
CA ASP A 21 6.71 9.32 -6.96
C ASP A 21 5.45 8.93 -7.73
N LYS A 22 5.61 8.47 -8.97
CA LYS A 22 4.50 8.02 -9.81
C LYS A 22 3.81 6.79 -9.21
N VAL A 23 4.56 5.78 -8.78
CA VAL A 23 3.95 4.57 -8.18
C VAL A 23 3.37 4.86 -6.80
N SER A 24 4.01 5.73 -6.01
CA SER A 24 3.48 6.19 -4.71
C SER A 24 2.14 6.91 -4.88
N SER A 25 2.03 7.78 -5.89
CA SER A 25 0.77 8.46 -6.23
C SER A 25 -0.32 7.46 -6.63
N LYS A 26 0.03 6.40 -7.35
CA LYS A 26 -0.92 5.33 -7.72
C LYS A 26 -1.40 4.54 -6.51
N ILE A 27 -0.52 4.23 -5.55
CA ILE A 27 -0.89 3.57 -4.28
C ILE A 27 -1.91 4.42 -3.52
N LEU A 28 -1.66 5.73 -3.39
CA LEU A 28 -2.60 6.65 -2.72
C LEU A 28 -3.96 6.70 -3.43
N ALA A 29 -3.96 6.69 -4.77
CA ALA A 29 -5.17 6.71 -5.58
C ALA A 29 -6.01 5.41 -5.46
N LEU A 30 -5.44 4.30 -4.96
CA LEU A 30 -6.21 3.07 -4.73
C LEU A 30 -7.39 3.29 -3.78
N LYS A 31 -7.29 4.27 -2.86
CA LYS A 31 -8.40 4.62 -1.96
C LYS A 31 -9.70 4.86 -2.73
N ASP A 32 -9.62 5.61 -3.82
CA ASP A 32 -10.79 5.99 -4.61
C ASP A 32 -10.98 5.07 -5.83
N GLY A 33 -9.94 4.35 -6.26
CA GLY A 33 -9.96 3.45 -7.41
C GLY A 33 -10.41 2.01 -7.10
N CYS A 34 -10.20 1.51 -5.88
CA CYS A 34 -10.64 0.19 -5.46
C CYS A 34 -12.11 0.23 -5.01
N LEU A 35 -12.99 -0.33 -5.83
CA LEU A 35 -14.44 -0.28 -5.65
C LEU A 35 -15.02 -1.67 -5.43
N HIS A 36 -16.01 -1.78 -4.55
CA HIS A 36 -16.82 -3.00 -4.45
C HIS A 36 -17.51 -3.29 -5.79
N GLN A 37 -17.49 -4.55 -6.21
CA GLN A 37 -18.00 -4.96 -7.51
C GLN A 37 -19.51 -4.64 -7.68
N GLU A 38 -20.29 -4.83 -6.63
CA GLU A 38 -21.74 -4.63 -6.63
C GLU A 38 -22.12 -3.16 -6.41
N SER A 39 -21.67 -2.57 -5.29
CA SER A 39 -22.10 -1.22 -4.90
C SER A 39 -21.40 -0.10 -5.66
N LYS A 40 -20.29 -0.39 -6.36
CA LYS A 40 -19.41 0.59 -7.01
C LYS A 40 -18.90 1.69 -6.06
N LYS A 41 -18.90 1.42 -4.76
CA LYS A 41 -18.39 2.34 -3.73
C LYS A 41 -16.97 1.95 -3.31
N PRO A 42 -16.12 2.93 -2.95
CA PRO A 42 -14.84 2.66 -2.33
C PRO A 42 -15.01 1.88 -1.02
N TYR A 43 -14.14 0.90 -0.80
CA TYR A 43 -14.13 0.08 0.42
C TYR A 43 -12.85 0.26 1.25
N ILE A 44 -11.83 0.88 0.66
CA ILE A 44 -10.67 1.35 1.39
C ILE A 44 -11.06 2.63 2.13
N GLN A 45 -10.94 2.62 3.45
CA GLN A 45 -11.38 3.73 4.29
C GLN A 45 -10.35 4.87 4.29
N SER A 46 -9.05 4.54 4.32
CA SER A 46 -7.98 5.52 4.14
C SER A 46 -6.69 4.87 3.65
N ILE A 47 -5.85 5.66 2.99
CA ILE A 47 -4.46 5.33 2.67
C ILE A 47 -3.61 6.54 3.03
N GLN A 48 -2.54 6.31 3.79
CA GLN A 48 -1.55 7.32 4.15
C GLN A 48 -0.16 6.71 4.04
N GLY A 49 0.84 7.48 3.62
CA GLY A 49 2.19 6.95 3.49
C GLY A 49 3.07 7.79 2.57
N GLY A 50 4.31 7.34 2.42
CA GLY A 50 5.32 8.01 1.61
C GLY A 50 6.74 7.60 2.00
N ALA A 51 7.71 8.45 1.66
CA ALA A 51 9.11 8.29 2.01
C ALA A 51 9.34 8.39 3.52
N ASP A 52 10.24 7.55 4.02
CA ASP A 52 10.75 7.61 5.38
C ASP A 52 11.54 8.91 5.62
N ASN A 53 11.41 9.46 6.83
CA ASN A 53 12.17 10.60 7.32
C ASN A 53 12.67 10.40 8.76
N SER A 54 12.69 9.17 9.25
CA SER A 54 13.12 8.82 10.59
C SER A 54 14.62 9.13 10.79
N PRO A 55 14.99 9.88 11.84
CA PRO A 55 16.40 10.17 12.12
C PRO A 55 17.15 9.02 12.82
N GLU A 56 16.46 7.98 13.29
CA GLU A 56 17.04 6.92 14.11
C GLU A 56 17.93 5.94 13.31
N GLY A 57 17.76 5.85 11.99
CA GLY A 57 18.60 5.02 11.13
C GLY A 57 18.34 3.51 11.27
N LEU A 58 17.19 3.13 11.80
CA LEU A 58 16.82 1.74 12.11
C LEU A 58 15.92 1.09 11.04
N GLN A 59 15.77 1.73 9.87
CA GLN A 59 14.84 1.30 8.83
C GLN A 59 15.20 -0.05 8.19
N GLY A 60 16.44 -0.55 8.35
CA GLY A 60 16.84 -1.85 7.83
C GLY A 60 16.63 -2.00 6.32
N GLY A 61 16.93 -0.92 5.58
CA GLY A 61 16.81 -0.82 4.13
C GLY A 61 15.46 -0.30 3.62
N ILE A 62 14.39 -0.33 4.43
CA ILE A 62 13.09 0.22 4.03
C ILE A 62 13.22 1.73 3.82
N THR A 63 12.62 2.23 2.74
CA THR A 63 12.65 3.66 2.39
C THR A 63 11.26 4.28 2.33
N HIS A 64 10.20 3.48 2.19
CA HIS A 64 8.83 3.96 2.09
C HIS A 64 7.88 3.06 2.87
N ALA A 65 6.80 3.64 3.41
CA ALA A 65 5.75 2.90 4.09
C ALA A 65 4.37 3.50 3.81
N PHE A 66 3.35 2.65 3.76
CA PHE A 66 1.95 3.04 3.65
C PHE A 66 1.10 2.25 4.64
N VAL A 67 0.11 2.94 5.23
CA VAL A 67 -0.92 2.37 6.09
C VAL A 67 -2.25 2.46 5.36
N ILE A 68 -2.90 1.32 5.17
CA ILE A 68 -4.17 1.17 4.48
C ILE A 68 -5.20 0.66 5.46
N GLN A 69 -6.34 1.34 5.53
CA GLN A 69 -7.39 1.02 6.49
C GLN A 69 -8.60 0.37 5.81
N PHE A 70 -9.06 -0.74 6.39
CA PHE A 70 -10.25 -1.48 5.96
C PHE A 70 -11.25 -1.61 7.11
N ALA A 71 -12.54 -1.76 6.78
CA ALA A 71 -13.60 -2.00 7.76
C ALA A 71 -13.52 -3.42 8.37
N GLY A 72 -12.95 -4.37 7.63
CA GLY A 72 -12.86 -5.76 8.04
C GLY A 72 -11.87 -6.58 7.20
N THR A 73 -11.72 -7.84 7.58
CA THR A 73 -10.81 -8.79 6.91
C THR A 73 -11.28 -9.16 5.50
N GLU A 74 -12.59 -9.17 5.24
CA GLU A 74 -13.14 -9.50 3.91
C GLU A 74 -12.69 -8.50 2.84
N ASP A 75 -12.83 -7.20 3.14
CA ASP A 75 -12.35 -6.10 2.29
C ASP A 75 -10.83 -6.18 2.06
N ARG A 76 -10.10 -6.42 3.14
CA ARG A 76 -8.63 -6.56 3.15
C ARG A 76 -8.16 -7.74 2.29
N ASP A 77 -8.86 -8.85 2.34
CA ASP A 77 -8.56 -10.08 1.58
C ASP A 77 -8.89 -9.90 0.10
N TYR A 78 -10.05 -9.31 -0.21
CA TYR A 78 -10.42 -8.98 -1.58
C TYR A 78 -9.41 -8.03 -2.22
N TYR A 79 -9.04 -6.94 -1.53
CA TYR A 79 -7.99 -6.02 -1.96
C TYR A 79 -6.70 -6.74 -2.32
N ALA A 80 -6.18 -7.55 -1.38
CA ALA A 80 -4.87 -8.19 -1.54
C ALA A 80 -4.84 -9.22 -2.66
N LEU A 81 -5.93 -9.98 -2.85
CA LEU A 81 -5.90 -11.21 -3.63
C LEU A 81 -6.71 -11.17 -4.93
N LYS A 82 -7.64 -10.21 -5.07
CA LYS A 82 -8.66 -10.26 -6.13
C LYS A 82 -8.91 -8.94 -6.85
N ASP A 83 -8.66 -7.80 -6.22
CA ASP A 83 -8.97 -6.52 -6.83
C ASP A 83 -8.03 -6.21 -8.01
N PRO A 84 -8.52 -6.18 -9.26
CA PRO A 84 -7.67 -5.99 -10.43
C PRO A 84 -7.00 -4.61 -10.46
N VAL A 85 -7.58 -3.60 -9.81
CA VAL A 85 -7.00 -2.25 -9.75
C VAL A 85 -5.75 -2.26 -8.86
N HIS A 86 -5.83 -2.91 -7.71
CA HIS A 86 -4.67 -3.10 -6.83
C HIS A 86 -3.61 -4.01 -7.49
N LEU A 87 -4.02 -5.13 -8.07
CA LEU A 87 -3.08 -6.07 -8.70
C LEU A 87 -2.31 -5.44 -9.87
N ALA A 88 -2.93 -4.55 -10.64
CA ALA A 88 -2.23 -3.79 -11.67
C ALA A 88 -1.12 -2.87 -11.10
N VAL A 89 -1.33 -2.29 -9.92
CA VAL A 89 -0.29 -1.50 -9.23
C VAL A 89 0.81 -2.42 -8.70
N VAL A 90 0.47 -3.62 -8.19
CA VAL A 90 1.46 -4.62 -7.76
C VAL A 90 2.36 -5.06 -8.92
N ASP A 91 1.78 -5.32 -10.11
CA ASP A 91 2.54 -5.73 -11.30
C ASP A 91 3.52 -4.65 -11.78
N GLU A 92 3.13 -3.38 -11.68
CA GLU A 92 4.02 -2.25 -12.00
C GLU A 92 5.10 -2.04 -10.93
N LEU A 93 4.75 -2.19 -9.65
CA LEU A 93 5.64 -1.95 -8.52
C LEU A 93 6.67 -3.07 -8.34
N GLY A 94 6.28 -4.33 -8.56
CA GLY A 94 7.09 -5.51 -8.28
C GLY A 94 8.52 -5.46 -8.84
N PRO A 95 8.72 -5.11 -10.13
CA PRO A 95 10.06 -4.98 -10.71
C PRO A 95 10.95 -3.91 -10.06
N MET A 96 10.37 -2.92 -9.38
CA MET A 96 11.07 -1.77 -8.78
C MET A 96 11.51 -2.04 -7.33
N VAL A 97 10.96 -3.08 -6.69
CA VAL A 97 11.14 -3.35 -5.27
C VAL A 97 12.27 -4.35 -5.03
N GLU A 98 13.18 -4.00 -4.13
CA GLU A 98 14.24 -4.88 -3.62
C GLU A 98 13.72 -5.72 -2.44
N LYS A 99 12.94 -5.10 -1.55
CA LYS A 99 12.38 -5.74 -0.36
C LYS A 99 10.98 -5.18 -0.06
N VAL A 100 10.06 -6.07 0.29
CA VAL A 100 8.72 -5.74 0.74
C VAL A 100 8.41 -6.43 2.07
N GLN A 101 7.73 -5.72 2.98
CA GLN A 101 7.16 -6.30 4.19
C GLN A 101 5.73 -5.81 4.38
N ILE A 102 4.81 -6.72 4.69
CA ILE A 102 3.40 -6.42 4.91
C ILE A 102 2.99 -6.99 6.26
N ILE A 103 2.35 -6.17 7.09
CA ILE A 103 1.85 -6.54 8.42
C ILE A 103 0.42 -6.02 8.54
N ASP A 104 -0.51 -6.90 8.90
CA ASP A 104 -1.91 -6.53 9.16
C ASP A 104 -2.16 -6.52 10.67
N LEU A 105 -2.71 -5.42 11.18
CA LEU A 105 -2.95 -5.18 12.61
C LEU A 105 -4.42 -4.85 12.86
N PRO A 106 -5.00 -5.25 14.01
CA PRO A 106 -6.33 -4.78 14.40
C PRO A 106 -6.32 -3.27 14.61
N ARG A 107 -7.47 -2.65 14.34
CA ARG A 107 -7.73 -1.24 14.67
C ARG A 107 -8.24 -1.09 16.10
N ASN A 108 -7.82 0.00 16.74
CA ASN A 108 -8.12 0.30 18.15
C ASN A 108 -8.96 1.59 18.31
N ASP A 109 -9.53 2.10 17.23
CA ASP A 109 -10.42 3.26 17.22
C ASP A 109 -11.90 2.87 17.31
#